data_AF-A0A829YCY1-F1
#
_entry.id   AF-A0A829YCY1-F1
#
_cell.length_a   1.000
_cell.length_b   1.000
_cell.length_c   1.000
_cell.angle_alpha   90.00
_cell.angle_beta   90.00
_cell.angle_gamma   90.00
#
_symmetry.space_group_name_H-M   'P 1'
#
loop_
_entity.id
_entity.type
_entity.pdbx_description
1 polymer ?
#
loop_
_entity_poly.entity_id
_entity_poly.type
_entity_poly.pdbx_seq_one_letter_code
_entity_poly.pdbx_strand_id
1 'polypeptide(L)'
;MRLGHATVLAGKAIQISNTGVGLLMDRTIREGETALVRVDAYVSGNPVRLQARTSVVCCTCVGMDGFRISLRFQELDEDAQNAVEAMLRAR
;
A
#
# COMPACT_ATOMS: atom_id res chain seq x y z
N MET A 1 4.84 -4.77 2.84
CA MET A 1 5.05 -4.82 1.36
C MET A 1 6.08 -5.89 1.07
N ARG A 2 5.87 -6.72 0.04
CA ARG A 2 6.85 -7.73 -0.39
C ARG A 2 7.33 -7.40 -1.81
N LEU A 3 8.65 -7.24 -1.97
CA LEU A 3 9.34 -7.08 -3.24
C LEU A 3 9.95 -8.43 -3.64
N GLY A 4 9.58 -8.94 -4.82
CA GLY A 4 9.99 -10.28 -5.25
C GLY A 4 9.56 -11.39 -4.26
N HIS A 5 10.45 -12.35 -4.02
CA HIS A 5 10.16 -13.52 -3.17
C HIS A 5 10.64 -13.39 -1.72
N ALA A 6 11.73 -12.66 -1.46
CA ALA A 6 12.42 -12.68 -0.17
C ALA A 6 12.30 -11.38 0.63
N THR A 7 12.13 -10.24 -0.04
CA THR A 7 12.24 -8.94 0.62
C THR A 7 10.89 -8.50 1.18
N VAL A 8 10.73 -8.57 2.50
CA VAL A 8 9.57 -8.02 3.20
C VAL A 8 9.97 -6.70 3.85
N LEU A 9 9.21 -5.65 3.51
CA LEU A 9 9.39 -4.31 4.03
C LEU A 9 8.14 -3.89 4.83
N ALA A 10 8.37 -3.28 5.98
CA ALA A 10 7.32 -2.68 6.80
C ALA A 10 7.21 -1.18 6.53
N GLY A 11 6.02 -0.63 6.72
CA GLY A 11 5.74 0.78 6.51
C GLY A 11 4.36 1.15 7.02
N LYS A 12 4.10 2.44 7.14
CA LYS A 12 2.79 2.96 7.53
C LYS A 12 1.99 3.31 6.27
N ALA A 13 0.78 2.79 6.15
CA ALA A 13 -0.16 3.30 5.15
C ALA A 13 -0.58 4.72 5.55
N ILE A 14 -0.26 5.70 4.70
CA ILE A 14 -0.57 7.13 4.93
C ILE A 14 -1.70 7.61 4.02
N GLN A 15 -2.01 6.87 2.95
CA GLN A 15 -3.07 7.19 2.01
C GLN A 15 -3.59 5.89 1.37
N ILE A 16 -4.90 5.78 1.20
CA ILE A 16 -5.55 4.74 0.40
C ILE A 16 -6.55 5.44 -0.53
N SER A 17 -6.69 4.93 -1.74
CA SER A 17 -7.59 5.40 -2.80
C SER A 17 -8.04 4.22 -3.65
N ASN A 18 -9.01 4.42 -4.54
CA ASN A 18 -9.44 3.39 -5.50
C ASN A 18 -8.33 2.93 -6.46
N THR A 19 -7.30 3.75 -6.68
CA THR A 19 -6.25 3.47 -7.67
C THR A 19 -4.95 3.00 -7.05
N GLY A 20 -4.80 3.10 -5.73
CA GLY A 20 -3.53 2.81 -5.09
C GLY A 20 -3.43 3.16 -3.61
N VAL A 21 -2.23 2.94 -3.09
CA VAL A 21 -1.87 3.13 -1.68
C VAL A 21 -0.57 3.93 -1.58
N GLY A 22 -0.54 4.88 -0.66
CA GLY A 22 0.66 5.59 -0.24
C GLY A 22 1.22 4.96 1.04
N LEU A 23 2.49 4.57 1.03
CA LEU A 23 3.22 4.09 2.19
C LEU A 23 4.30 5.09 2.60
N LEU A 24 4.55 5.21 3.91
CA LEU A 24 5.74 5.84 4.47
C LEU A 24 6.67 4.75 5.00
N MET A 25 7.92 4.76 4.56
CA MET A 25 8.92 3.71 4.81
C MET A 25 10.29 4.31 5.09
N ASP A 26 11.16 3.57 5.77
CA ASP A 26 12.57 3.95 6.01
C ASP A 26 13.50 3.60 4.84
N ARG A 27 13.00 2.85 3.86
CA ARG A 27 13.76 2.42 2.67
C ARG A 27 13.21 2.98 1.38
N THR A 28 14.12 3.23 0.45
CA THR A 28 13.79 3.55 -0.95
C THR A 28 13.34 2.30 -1.68
N ILE A 29 12.48 2.51 -2.68
CA ILE A 29 12.05 1.46 -3.61
C ILE A 29 12.12 2.05 -5.01
N ARG A 30 12.59 1.26 -5.97
CA ARG A 30 12.75 1.70 -7.34
C ARG A 30 11.39 1.84 -8.03
N GLU A 31 11.22 2.94 -8.76
CA GLU A 31 10.04 3.15 -9.60
C GLU A 31 9.90 2.05 -10.66
N GLY A 32 8.65 1.68 -10.95
CA GLY A 32 8.31 0.57 -11.85
C GLY A 32 8.38 -0.82 -11.20
N GLU A 33 8.96 -0.97 -10.00
CA GLU A 33 8.98 -2.28 -9.34
C GLU A 33 7.57 -2.74 -8.95
N THR A 34 7.34 -4.03 -9.15
CA THR A 34 6.09 -4.67 -8.73
C THR A 34 6.22 -5.24 -7.34
N ALA A 35 5.18 -5.10 -6.53
CA ALA A 35 5.14 -5.59 -5.16
C ALA A 35 3.80 -6.22 -4.82
N LEU A 36 3.80 -7.08 -3.81
CA LEU A 36 2.58 -7.46 -3.10
C LEU A 36 2.44 -6.59 -1.86
N VAL A 37 1.39 -5.78 -1.81
CA VAL A 37 1.09 -4.94 -0.65
C VAL A 37 0.05 -5.64 0.21
N ARG A 38 0.25 -5.56 1.52
CA ARG A 38 -0.74 -5.92 2.52
C ARG A 38 -0.94 -4.72 3.44
N VAL A 39 -2.18 -4.30 3.61
CA VAL A 39 -2.58 -3.29 4.60
C VAL A 39 -3.60 -3.93 5.53
N ASP A 40 -3.28 -3.96 6.81
CA ASP A 40 -4.21 -4.35 7.86
C ASP A 40 -4.73 -3.06 8.54
N ALA A 41 -6.04 -2.92 8.63
CA ALA A 41 -6.68 -1.78 9.28
C ALA A 41 -7.91 -2.24 10.08
N TYR A 42 -8.41 -1.37 10.96
CA TYR A 42 -9.71 -1.54 11.61
C TYR A 42 -10.67 -0.47 11.10
N VAL A 43 -11.76 -0.90 10.48
CA VAL A 43 -12.83 -0.03 9.96
C VAL A 43 -14.07 -0.25 10.81
N SER A 44 -14.51 0.79 11.52
CA SER A 44 -15.66 0.72 12.44
C SER A 44 -15.57 -0.45 13.43
N GLY A 45 -14.36 -0.70 13.96
CA GLY A 45 -14.08 -1.81 14.88
C GLY A 45 -13.87 -3.18 14.23
N ASN A 46 -14.14 -3.33 12.94
CA ASN A 46 -13.95 -4.59 12.22
C ASN A 46 -12.57 -4.64 11.55
N PRO A 47 -11.82 -5.75 11.68
CA PRO A 47 -10.56 -5.91 10.97
C PRO A 47 -10.81 -6.04 9.47
N VAL A 48 -10.10 -5.23 8.68
CA VAL A 48 -10.12 -5.27 7.22
C VAL A 48 -8.68 -5.45 6.73
N ARG A 49 -8.50 -6.43 5.84
CA ARG A 49 -7.21 -6.70 5.19
C ARG A 49 -7.33 -6.45 3.70
N LEU A 50 -6.50 -5.53 3.21
CA LEU A 50 -6.26 -5.35 1.78
C LEU A 50 -4.99 -6.08 1.38
N GLN A 51 -5.07 -6.96 0.39
CA GLN A 51 -3.91 -7.53 -0.28
C GLN A 51 -4.01 -7.31 -1.78
N ALA A 52 -3.02 -6.66 -2.38
CA ALA A 52 -3.08 -6.31 -3.79
C ALA A 52 -1.69 -6.28 -4.42
N ARG A 53 -1.63 -6.66 -5.70
CA ARG A 53 -0.43 -6.47 -6.52
C ARG A 53 -0.36 -5.02 -6.96
N THR A 54 0.80 -4.41 -6.79
CA THR A 54 1.02 -3.00 -7.11
C THR A 54 2.27 -2.77 -7.92
N SER A 55 2.35 -1.63 -8.58
CA SER A 55 3.58 -1.07 -9.15
C SER A 55 3.94 0.23 -8.44
N VAL A 56 5.22 0.43 -8.16
CA VAL A 56 5.75 1.68 -7.58
C VAL A 56 5.69 2.76 -8.66
N VAL A 57 4.90 3.81 -8.39
CA VAL A 57 4.76 4.97 -9.27
C VAL A 57 5.77 6.06 -8.94
N CYS A 58 6.04 6.26 -7.64
CA CYS A 58 6.94 7.30 -7.18
C CYS A 58 7.54 6.95 -5.81
N CYS A 59 8.80 7.34 -5.59
CA CYS A 59 9.48 7.25 -4.29
C CYS A 59 10.12 8.61 -3.95
N THR A 60 9.55 9.33 -3.00
CA THR A 60 9.99 10.70 -2.63
C THR A 60 10.56 10.72 -1.21
N CYS A 61 11.76 11.28 -1.03
CA CYS A 61 12.33 11.54 0.30
C CYS A 61 11.56 12.67 0.99
N VAL A 62 11.14 12.45 2.24
CA VAL A 62 10.32 13.39 3.03
C VAL A 62 11.10 13.81 4.28
N GLY A 63 12.27 14.41 4.08
CA GLY A 63 13.12 14.89 5.18
C GLY A 63 13.57 13.74 6.09
N MET A 64 13.32 13.88 7.39
CA MET A 64 13.72 12.88 8.40
C MET A 64 12.70 11.74 8.58
N ASP A 65 11.51 11.85 7.98
CA ASP A 65 10.42 10.88 8.16
C ASP A 65 10.56 9.64 7.26
N GLY A 66 11.56 9.64 6.36
CA GLY A 66 11.84 8.56 5.43
C GLY A 66 11.34 8.86 4.01
N PHE A 67 10.76 7.85 3.36
CA PHE A 67 10.36 7.88 1.96
C PHE A 67 8.86 7.63 1.81
N ARG A 68 8.19 8.52 1.09
CA ARG A 68 6.81 8.33 0.64
C ARG A 68 6.82 7.54 -0.66
N ILE A 69 6.25 6.35 -0.61
CA ILE A 69 6.12 5.44 -1.74
C ILE A 69 4.68 5.48 -2.24
N SER A 70 4.48 5.91 -3.47
CA SER A 70 3.17 5.89 -4.13
C SER A 70 3.06 4.62 -4.97
N LEU A 71 2.06 3.79 -4.69
CA LEU A 71 1.85 2.50 -5.33
C LEU A 71 0.52 2.51 -6.06
N ARG A 72 0.49 2.04 -7.30
CA ARG A 72 -0.73 1.87 -8.09
C ARG A 72 -1.13 0.40 -8.09
N PHE A 73 -2.41 0.11 -7.89
CA PHE A 73 -2.94 -1.25 -8.03
C PHE A 73 -2.84 -1.70 -9.50
N GLN A 74 -2.42 -2.95 -9.72
CA GLN A 74 -2.39 -3.53 -11.07
C GLN A 74 -3.75 -4.14 -11.40
N GLU A 75 -4.15 -5.13 -10.62
CA GLU A 75 -5.45 -5.79 -10.67
C GLU A 75 -5.92 -5.98 -9.23
N LEU A 76 -7.20 -5.73 -8.99
CA LEU A 76 -7.87 -5.99 -7.72
C LEU A 76 -8.85 -7.13 -7.95
N ASP A 77 -8.72 -8.19 -7.16
CA ASP A 77 -9.78 -9.19 -7.05
C ASP A 77 -10.96 -8.62 -6.24
N GLU A 78 -12.06 -9.36 -6.20
CA GLU A 78 -13.29 -8.94 -5.52
C GLU A 78 -13.05 -8.65 -4.02
N ASP A 79 -12.24 -9.48 -3.36
CA ASP A 79 -11.89 -9.30 -1.94
C ASP A 79 -11.08 -8.02 -1.71
N ALA A 80 -10.07 -7.77 -2.54
CA ALA A 80 -9.25 -6.56 -2.45
C ALA A 80 -10.07 -5.31 -2.78
N GLN A 81 -10.96 -5.38 -3.77
CA GLN A 81 -11.87 -4.30 -4.13
C GLN A 81 -12.81 -3.96 -2.96
N ASN A 82 -13.44 -4.97 -2.35
CA ASN A 82 -14.29 -4.82 -1.18
C ASN A 82 -13.52 -4.21 0.01
N ALA A 83 -12.27 -4.63 0.23
CA ALA A 83 -11.40 -4.08 1.27
C ALA A 83 -11.07 -2.59 1.03
N VAL A 84 -10.75 -2.20 -0.22
CA VAL A 84 -10.53 -0.78 -0.58
C VAL A 84 -11.78 0.03 -0.30
N GLU A 85 -12.95 -0.43 -0.76
CA GLU A 85 -14.21 0.26 -0.55
C GLU A 85 -14.54 0.43 0.93
N ALA A 86 -14.36 -0.62 1.74
CA ALA A 86 -14.54 -0.54 3.19
C ALA A 86 -13.62 0.51 3.82
N MET A 87 -12.33 0.52 3.45
CA MET A 87 -11.36 1.49 3.96
C MET A 87 -11.67 2.94 3.54
N LEU A 88 -12.33 3.14 2.41
CA LEU A 88 -12.70 4.48 1.94
C LEU A 88 -13.99 5.01 2.59
N ARG A 89 -14.92 4.13 2.93
CA ARG A 89 -16.13 4.49 3.70
C ARG A 89 -15.82 4.85 5.16
N ALA A 90 -14.63 4.53 5.64
CA ALA A 90 -14.17 4.82 7.00
C ALA A 90 -13.68 6.28 7.20
N ARG A 91 -13.62 7.07 6.12
CA ARG A 91 -13.27 8.49 6.14
C ARG A 91 -14.52 9.34 6.32
#